data_AF-A0A950QBA2-F1
#
_entry.id   AF-A0A950QBA2-F1
#
_cell.length_a   1.000
_cell.length_b   1.000
_cell.length_c   1.000
_cell.angle_alpha   90.00
_cell.angle_beta   90.00
_cell.angle_gamma   90.00
#
_symmetry.space_group_name_H-M   'P 1'
#
loop_
_entity.id
_entity.type
_entity.pdbx_description
1 polymer ?
#
loop_
_entity_poly.entity_id
_entity_poly.type
_entity_poly.pdbx_seq_one_letter_code
_entity_poly.pdbx_strand_id
1 'polypeptide(L)'
;MLKRAVAVAAVLALAAPAIASDIPSYTDGPKPMKIGQCVTTRVAELASRLENMPDSGSAVSFVNGISQVSYDIVPAVQESRVGDSVKLCLTKLPSGCPKGDDRGKFYKATNARTHKSWELPDSEHMCGGA
;
A
#
# COMPACT_ATOMS: atom_id res chain seq x y z
N MET A 1 -51.95 -1.81 60.48
CA MET A 1 -50.59 -1.24 60.38
C MET A 1 -49.88 -1.89 59.19
N LEU A 2 -49.73 -1.15 58.09
CA LEU A 2 -49.27 -1.66 56.79
C LEU A 2 -47.73 -1.65 56.75
N LYS A 3 -47.09 -2.83 56.76
CA LYS A 3 -45.63 -2.96 56.61
C LYS A 3 -45.25 -2.79 55.13
N ARG A 4 -44.56 -1.70 54.79
CA ARG A 4 -44.00 -1.47 53.46
C ARG A 4 -42.75 -2.35 53.27
N ALA A 5 -42.78 -3.24 52.30
CA ALA A 5 -41.60 -3.98 51.84
C ALA A 5 -40.85 -3.12 50.82
N VAL A 6 -39.55 -2.89 51.04
CA VAL A 6 -38.65 -2.26 50.08
C VAL A 6 -37.99 -3.38 49.29
N ALA A 7 -38.30 -3.48 48.00
CA ALA A 7 -37.62 -4.38 47.08
C ALA A 7 -36.35 -3.72 46.55
N VAL A 8 -35.18 -4.27 46.88
CA VAL A 8 -33.91 -3.89 46.27
C VAL A 8 -33.76 -4.69 44.98
N ALA A 9 -33.86 -4.02 43.83
CA ALA A 9 -33.60 -4.64 42.53
C ALA A 9 -32.08 -4.68 42.29
N ALA A 10 -31.50 -5.88 42.38
CA ALA A 10 -30.11 -6.11 41.99
C ALA A 10 -30.02 -6.23 40.46
N VAL A 11 -29.42 -5.24 39.81
CA VAL A 11 -29.13 -5.27 38.37
C VAL A 11 -27.86 -6.09 38.15
N LEU A 12 -28.00 -7.35 37.71
CA LEU A 12 -26.88 -8.15 37.22
C LEU A 12 -26.49 -7.68 35.82
N ALA A 13 -25.36 -6.98 35.71
CA ALA A 13 -24.73 -6.69 34.44
C ALA A 13 -24.05 -7.97 33.91
N LEU A 14 -24.62 -8.56 32.87
CA LEU A 14 -23.98 -9.63 32.08
C LEU A 14 -22.85 -9.02 31.25
N ALA A 15 -21.60 -9.28 31.64
CA ALA A 15 -20.44 -8.95 30.83
C ALA A 15 -20.39 -9.89 29.62
N ALA A 16 -20.54 -9.34 28.41
CA ALA A 16 -20.35 -10.08 27.17
C ALA A 16 -18.85 -10.33 26.93
N PRO A 17 -18.44 -11.52 26.44
CA PRO A 17 -17.06 -11.76 26.07
C PRO A 17 -16.72 -10.95 24.81
N ALA A 18 -15.66 -10.14 24.90
CA ALA A 18 -15.10 -9.48 23.74
C ALA A 18 -14.48 -10.54 22.82
N ILE A 19 -15.09 -10.77 21.66
CA ILE A 19 -14.45 -11.50 20.56
C ILE A 19 -13.31 -10.60 20.07
N ALA A 20 -12.07 -10.92 20.43
CA ALA A 20 -10.91 -10.31 19.80
C ALA A 20 -10.88 -10.81 18.35
N SER A 21 -11.25 -9.94 17.41
CA SER A 21 -11.06 -10.21 16.00
C SER A 21 -9.56 -10.29 15.73
N ASP A 22 -9.07 -11.48 15.39
CA ASP A 22 -7.76 -11.67 14.77
C ASP A 22 -7.80 -11.03 13.37
N ILE A 23 -7.74 -9.70 13.31
CA ILE A 23 -7.52 -8.98 12.07
C ILE A 23 -6.10 -9.35 11.64
N PRO A 24 -5.89 -9.98 10.48
CA PRO A 24 -4.55 -10.26 10.00
C PRO A 24 -3.79 -8.94 9.95
N SER A 25 -2.78 -8.81 10.79
CA SER A 25 -1.82 -7.70 10.70
C SER A 25 -1.04 -7.95 9.43
N TYR A 26 -1.56 -7.44 8.31
CA TYR A 26 -0.79 -7.33 7.07
C TYR A 26 0.30 -6.30 7.35
N THR A 27 1.43 -6.75 7.89
CA THR A 27 2.67 -5.98 7.91
C THR A 27 2.98 -5.63 6.46
N ASP A 28 3.04 -4.34 6.15
CA ASP A 28 3.57 -3.91 4.86
C ASP A 28 5.01 -4.42 4.78
N GLY A 29 5.26 -5.40 3.92
CA GLY A 29 6.54 -6.08 3.86
C GLY A 29 7.66 -5.09 3.53
N PRO A 30 8.91 -5.37 4.00
CA PRO A 30 10.04 -4.47 3.77
C PRO A 30 10.27 -4.26 2.26
N LYS A 31 10.96 -3.18 1.89
CA LYS A 31 11.34 -2.95 0.49
C LYS A 31 12.09 -4.16 -0.07
N PRO A 32 11.68 -4.75 -1.20
CA PRO A 32 12.46 -5.81 -1.84
C PRO A 32 13.75 -5.22 -2.42
N MET A 33 14.89 -5.80 -2.05
CA MET A 33 16.23 -5.28 -2.37
C MET A 33 17.00 -6.16 -3.36
N LYS A 34 16.47 -7.34 -3.69
CA LYS A 34 17.06 -8.27 -4.67
C LYS A 34 16.11 -8.53 -5.82
N ILE A 35 16.65 -8.63 -7.04
CA ILE A 35 15.86 -9.01 -8.22
C ILE A 35 15.14 -10.35 -7.95
N GLY A 36 13.85 -10.40 -8.25
CA GLY A 36 12.97 -11.54 -7.99
C GLY A 36 12.38 -11.58 -6.57
N GLN A 37 12.86 -10.77 -5.63
CA GLN A 37 12.27 -10.66 -4.31
C GLN A 37 10.92 -9.94 -4.41
N CYS A 38 9.89 -10.55 -3.83
CA CYS A 38 8.55 -10.00 -3.77
C CYS A 38 8.11 -9.79 -2.32
N VAL A 39 7.31 -8.78 -2.09
CA VAL A 39 6.60 -8.53 -0.82
C VAL A 39 5.15 -8.20 -1.09
N THR A 40 4.32 -8.34 -0.07
CA THR A 40 2.97 -7.77 -0.06
C THR A 40 3.00 -6.44 0.67
N THR A 41 2.43 -5.42 0.05
CA THR A 41 2.22 -4.09 0.63
C THR A 41 0.85 -3.57 0.17
N ARG A 42 0.53 -2.32 0.49
CA ARG A 42 -0.69 -1.67 0.04
C ARG A 42 -0.39 -0.38 -0.72
N VAL A 43 -1.29 -0.01 -1.62
CA VAL A 43 -1.32 1.32 -2.21
C VAL A 43 -1.55 2.34 -1.08
N ALA A 44 -0.58 3.24 -0.89
CA ALA A 44 -0.69 4.37 0.04
C ALA A 44 -1.33 5.58 -0.66
N GLU A 45 -0.96 5.83 -1.91
CA GLU A 45 -1.39 7.01 -2.66
C GLU A 45 -1.46 6.73 -4.16
N LEU A 46 -2.37 7.41 -4.84
CA LEU A 46 -2.51 7.45 -6.29
C LEU A 46 -2.56 8.91 -6.74
N ALA A 47 -1.77 9.26 -7.73
CA ALA A 47 -1.71 10.61 -8.28
C ALA A 47 -1.44 10.59 -9.78
N SER A 48 -1.55 11.76 -10.41
CA SER A 48 -0.91 11.99 -11.70
C SER A 48 0.60 12.20 -11.51
N ARG A 49 1.40 12.03 -12.57
CA ARG A 49 2.86 12.23 -12.48
C ARG A 49 3.21 13.62 -11.94
N LEU A 50 2.53 14.64 -12.43
CA LEU A 50 2.68 16.03 -12.03
C LEU A 50 1.41 16.52 -11.35
N GLU A 51 1.57 17.23 -10.23
CA GLU A 51 0.46 17.77 -9.46
C GLU A 51 -0.49 18.62 -10.31
N ASN A 52 -1.79 18.42 -10.11
CA ASN A 52 -2.86 19.14 -10.82
C ASN A 52 -2.83 19.00 -12.35
N MET A 53 -2.08 18.05 -12.91
CA MET A 53 -2.03 17.78 -14.35
C MET A 53 -2.43 16.33 -14.62
N PRO A 54 -3.74 16.02 -14.72
CA PRO A 54 -4.24 14.65 -14.81
C PRO A 54 -3.68 13.87 -16.01
N ASP A 55 -3.35 14.55 -17.11
CA ASP A 55 -2.83 13.94 -18.34
C ASP A 55 -1.30 13.79 -18.34
N SER A 56 -0.63 14.15 -17.23
CA SER A 56 0.84 14.15 -17.16
C SER A 56 1.46 12.75 -17.04
N GLY A 57 0.65 11.73 -16.75
CA GLY A 57 1.08 10.36 -16.49
C GLY A 57 0.54 9.82 -15.17
N SER A 58 1.11 8.72 -14.71
CA SER A 58 0.64 8.00 -13.51
C SER A 58 1.70 7.99 -12.41
N ALA A 59 1.27 8.17 -11.16
CA ALA A 59 2.10 7.97 -9.99
C ALA A 59 1.35 7.12 -8.95
N VAL A 60 2.08 6.23 -8.27
CA VAL A 60 1.57 5.40 -7.19
C VAL A 60 2.62 5.26 -6.11
N SER A 61 2.22 5.40 -4.85
CA SER A 61 3.08 5.14 -3.70
C SER A 61 2.52 3.98 -2.89
N PHE A 62 3.41 3.19 -2.28
CA PHE A 62 3.07 2.06 -1.43
C PHE A 62 3.47 2.33 0.02
N VAL A 63 2.81 1.68 0.97
CA VAL A 63 3.03 1.92 2.40
C VAL A 63 4.45 1.55 2.85
N ASN A 64 5.11 0.62 2.16
CA ASN A 64 6.51 0.29 2.44
C ASN A 64 7.52 1.33 1.89
N GLY A 65 7.04 2.46 1.39
CA GLY A 65 7.84 3.61 0.96
C GLY A 65 8.47 3.47 -0.42
N ILE A 66 8.03 2.52 -1.24
CA ILE A 66 8.33 2.50 -2.68
C ILE A 66 7.26 3.32 -3.39
N SER A 67 7.69 4.10 -4.36
CA SER A 67 6.80 4.77 -5.31
C SER A 67 7.13 4.29 -6.71
N GLN A 68 6.22 4.51 -7.64
CA GLN A 68 6.41 4.27 -9.06
C GLN A 68 5.80 5.41 -9.86
N VAL A 69 6.40 5.68 -11.01
CA VAL A 69 5.98 6.79 -11.87
C VAL A 69 6.09 6.40 -13.34
N SER A 70 5.17 6.91 -14.14
CA SER A 70 5.14 6.79 -15.59
C SER A 70 4.73 8.11 -16.22
N TYR A 71 5.30 8.42 -17.39
CA TYR A 71 4.79 9.47 -18.26
C TYR A 71 3.45 9.08 -18.91
N ASP A 72 3.20 7.79 -19.05
CA ASP A 72 1.95 7.27 -19.60
C ASP A 72 0.85 7.22 -18.53
N ILE A 73 -0.39 7.32 -19.01
CA ILE A 73 -1.56 6.95 -18.23
C ILE A 73 -1.67 5.42 -18.21
N VAL A 74 -1.47 4.81 -17.04
CA VAL A 74 -1.42 3.36 -16.86
C VAL A 74 -2.78 2.88 -16.33
N PRO A 75 -3.60 2.18 -17.13
CA PRO A 75 -4.96 1.81 -16.73
C PRO A 75 -5.00 0.96 -15.45
N ALA A 76 -4.01 0.07 -15.26
CA ALA A 76 -3.92 -0.75 -14.05
C ALA A 76 -3.69 0.08 -12.77
N VAL A 77 -2.97 1.20 -12.88
CA VAL A 77 -2.78 2.15 -11.78
C VAL A 77 -4.07 2.95 -11.55
N GLN A 78 -4.69 3.47 -12.62
CA GLN A 78 -5.96 4.22 -12.52
C GLN A 78 -7.11 3.42 -11.89
N GLU A 79 -7.17 2.13 -12.18
CA GLU A 79 -8.20 1.24 -11.62
C GLU A 79 -7.89 0.77 -10.18
N SER A 80 -6.69 1.06 -9.68
CA SER A 80 -6.30 0.77 -8.30
C SER A 80 -6.96 1.75 -7.33
N ARG A 81 -6.94 1.43 -6.04
CA ARG A 81 -7.47 2.25 -4.95
C ARG A 81 -6.48 2.28 -3.81
N VAL A 82 -6.48 3.38 -3.05
CA VAL A 82 -5.77 3.45 -1.77
C VAL A 82 -6.24 2.29 -0.87
N GLY A 83 -5.29 1.60 -0.26
CA GLY A 83 -5.52 0.41 0.57
C GLY A 83 -5.50 -0.92 -0.19
N ASP A 84 -5.49 -0.93 -1.52
CA ASP A 84 -5.41 -2.18 -2.29
C ASP A 84 -4.15 -2.96 -1.95
N SER A 85 -4.30 -4.25 -1.66
CA SER A 85 -3.18 -5.17 -1.47
C SER A 85 -2.47 -5.43 -2.79
N VAL A 86 -1.15 -5.27 -2.79
CA VAL A 86 -0.30 -5.39 -3.97
C VAL A 86 0.87 -6.31 -3.66
N LYS A 87 1.09 -7.29 -4.54
CA LYS A 87 2.35 -8.01 -4.61
C LYS A 87 3.34 -7.15 -5.41
N LEU A 88 4.40 -6.68 -4.76
CA LEU A 88 5.43 -5.83 -5.35
C LEU A 88 6.75 -6.58 -5.42
N CYS A 89 7.29 -6.75 -6.62
CA CYS A 89 8.53 -7.49 -6.87
C CYS A 89 9.57 -6.61 -7.53
N LEU A 90 10.80 -6.59 -7.02
CA LEU A 90 11.92 -5.93 -7.70
C LEU A 90 12.31 -6.75 -8.93
N THR A 91 12.29 -6.16 -10.11
CA THR A 91 12.55 -6.85 -11.38
C THR A 91 13.85 -6.41 -12.04
N LYS A 92 14.28 -5.16 -11.84
CA LYS A 92 15.51 -4.64 -12.42
C LYS A 92 16.17 -3.63 -11.49
N LEU A 93 17.49 -3.75 -11.36
CA LEU A 93 18.35 -2.72 -10.76
C LEU A 93 18.90 -1.80 -11.85
N PRO A 94 19.08 -0.51 -11.57
CA PRO A 94 19.72 0.40 -12.50
C PRO A 94 21.22 0.06 -12.63
N SER A 95 21.84 0.47 -13.74
CA SER A 95 23.22 0.13 -14.08
C SER A 95 23.98 1.40 -14.48
N GLY A 96 25.29 1.44 -14.21
CA GLY A 96 26.13 2.60 -14.58
C GLY A 96 25.88 3.84 -13.71
N CYS A 97 25.33 3.65 -12.50
CA CYS A 97 24.96 4.75 -11.63
C CYS A 97 26.16 5.38 -10.91
N PRO A 98 26.17 6.71 -10.70
CA PRO A 98 27.07 7.36 -9.77
C PRO A 98 26.96 6.77 -8.36
N LYS A 99 28.05 6.86 -7.58
CA LYS A 99 28.07 6.38 -6.20
C LYS A 99 26.99 7.08 -5.37
N GLY A 100 26.05 6.29 -4.82
CA GLY A 100 24.97 6.78 -3.96
C GLY A 100 23.69 7.17 -4.69
N ASP A 101 23.66 7.13 -6.03
CA ASP A 101 22.43 7.30 -6.81
C ASP A 101 21.89 5.91 -7.17
N ASP A 102 20.81 5.49 -6.53
CA ASP A 102 20.20 4.18 -6.71
C ASP A 102 18.81 4.24 -7.38
N ARG A 103 18.46 5.41 -7.95
CA ARG A 103 17.19 5.66 -8.63
C ARG A 103 17.05 4.83 -9.90
N GLY A 104 15.80 4.48 -10.24
CA GLY A 104 15.48 3.77 -11.48
C GLY A 104 15.44 2.25 -11.30
N LYS A 105 15.13 1.76 -10.10
CA LYS A 105 14.79 0.35 -9.90
C LYS A 105 13.39 0.12 -10.47
N PHE A 106 13.21 -0.95 -11.23
CA PHE A 106 11.87 -1.33 -11.70
C PHE A 106 11.25 -2.33 -10.76
N TYR A 107 9.97 -2.13 -10.49
CA TYR A 107 9.17 -3.06 -9.73
C TYR A 107 7.97 -3.49 -10.55
N LYS A 108 7.65 -4.78 -10.51
CA LYS A 108 6.36 -5.28 -10.96
C LYS A 108 5.39 -5.28 -9.78
N ALA A 109 4.28 -4.59 -9.95
CA ALA A 109 3.16 -4.60 -9.03
C ALA A 109 2.02 -5.44 -9.61
N THR A 110 1.40 -6.27 -8.78
CA THR A 110 0.16 -6.99 -9.10
C THR A 110 -0.87 -6.69 -8.02
N ASN A 111 -1.94 -6.02 -8.40
CA ASN A 111 -3.03 -5.67 -7.49
C ASN A 111 -3.93 -6.89 -7.26
N ALA A 112 -4.10 -7.29 -6.00
CA ALA A 112 -4.84 -8.49 -5.64
C ALA A 112 -6.36 -8.36 -5.86
N ARG A 113 -6.90 -7.13 -5.89
CA ARG A 113 -8.33 -6.87 -6.11
C ARG A 113 -8.68 -6.89 -7.59
N THR A 114 -7.87 -6.25 -8.44
CA THR A 114 -8.15 -6.16 -9.89
C THR A 114 -7.48 -7.25 -10.70
N HIS A 115 -6.52 -7.96 -10.11
CA HIS A 115 -5.61 -8.92 -10.77
C HIS A 115 -4.75 -8.32 -11.89
N LYS A 116 -4.79 -6.99 -12.10
CA LYS A 116 -3.98 -6.30 -13.08
C LYS A 116 -2.57 -6.09 -12.55
N SER A 117 -1.62 -6.01 -13.48
CA SER A 117 -0.22 -5.77 -13.18
C SER A 117 0.34 -4.63 -14.01
N TRP A 118 1.37 -3.97 -13.46
CA TRP A 118 2.19 -3.00 -14.16
C TRP A 118 3.65 -3.14 -13.72
N GLU A 119 4.58 -2.66 -14.54
CA GLU A 119 5.99 -2.64 -14.22
C GLU A 119 6.55 -1.26 -14.54
N LEU A 120 7.01 -0.54 -13.50
CA LEU A 120 7.37 0.87 -13.58
C LEU A 120 8.63 1.15 -12.72
N PRO A 121 9.42 2.17 -13.08
CA PRO A 121 10.55 2.61 -12.28
C PRO A 121 10.11 3.31 -11.00
N ASP A 122 10.97 3.32 -9.99
CA ASP A 122 10.79 4.05 -8.73
C ASP A 122 11.16 5.54 -8.78
N SER A 123 11.55 6.02 -9.95
CA SER A 123 11.97 7.40 -10.18
C SER A 123 11.63 7.82 -11.60
N GLU A 124 11.27 9.09 -11.77
CA GLU A 124 10.94 9.67 -13.07
C GLU A 124 12.18 9.71 -13.98
N HIS A 125 13.31 10.08 -13.37
CA HIS A 125 14.60 10.07 -14.02
C HIS A 125 15.46 8.92 -13.50
N MET A 126 16.20 8.29 -14.40
CA MET A 126 17.13 7.21 -14.06
C MET A 126 18.36 7.75 -13.32
N CYS A 127 19.10 6.86 -12.66
CA CYS A 127 20.36 7.26 -12.04
C CYS A 127 21.31 7.92 -13.06
N GLY A 128 22.10 8.89 -12.62
CA GLY A 128 23.11 9.56 -13.45
C GLY A 128 22.65 10.82 -14.20
N GLY A 129 21.38 11.23 -14.09
CA GLY A 129 20.94 12.53 -14.61
C GLY A 129 19.42 12.67 -14.67
N ALA A 130 18.95 13.80 -15.19
CA ALA A 130 17.57 14.04 -15.60
C ALA A 130 17.49 14.21 -17.11
#